data_AF-A0A669Q3I5-F1
#
_entry.id   AF-A0A669Q3I5-F1
#
_cell.length_a   1.000
_cell.length_b   1.000
_cell.length_c   1.000
_cell.angle_alpha   90.00
_cell.angle_beta   90.00
_cell.angle_gamma   90.00
#
_symmetry.space_group_name_H-M   'P 1'
#
loop_
_entity.id
_entity.type
_entity.pdbx_description
1 polymer ?
#
loop_
_entity_poly.entity_id
_entity_poly.type
_entity_poly.pdbx_seq_one_letter_code
_entity_poly.pdbx_strand_id
1 'polypeptide(L)'
;MHKIQTEFITIITSRAQNSKAGGGHSYPEIWQSVDPAERALSCQSETEVPWSTWTLLMAWSYPCKYRKETKILPNILKKIGSTPMVRVNKIGKSYGLKCELLAKCEYFNAGGSVKDRISLRMVEDAERAGIIKPGDTLIEPTSGNTGIGLALVAAVKGYRCITVLPEKMSMEKVDILKALGVEIVRTPCTRFDAPESNIRVAWKLKNEIPNSHILDQYRNPSNPLAHYDTTAEEILEQCEGKVHMVVIGSGTGGTVTGVARKLKEKCPECKIIGVDPEGSIVALPSELNRTNNTAVEVEGIGHDFIPTVLDRSVVDQWYKCNDRDSFLMSRRLIREEGLLCGGSSGSAMSVAVQAAKDLKDGQRCVVILPDSVRNYMSKFLNDKWMIKNGFLNDVQEHKPWWWNIKVQKLNLSAPLILLPEVSCQKAIEILREKGYDQAPVVAESGLILGMVTLSNTLTSVLAGSAQFSDPVTKVIYDQFSKISLEDSLGKLSCILENDHFAIVVHEQMQCRYLDCAIFSEHLCSYFQPRECSQGMSSCQCALSGLSQKIPLQGPHGCVLSDTFPGGPGKVKKAEKRYVGL
;
A
#
# COMPACT_ATOMS: atom_id res chain seq x y z
N MET A 1 -4.59 37.69 31.51
CA MET A 1 -3.74 36.76 30.75
C MET A 1 -2.24 36.93 31.04
N HIS A 2 -1.65 38.13 31.03
CA HIS A 2 -0.22 38.30 31.34
C HIS A 2 0.18 38.02 32.81
N LYS A 3 -0.72 38.25 33.79
CA LYS A 3 -0.48 37.96 35.21
C LYS A 3 -0.46 36.46 35.55
N ILE A 4 -1.21 35.65 34.81
CA ILE A 4 -1.32 34.20 35.04
C ILE A 4 -0.06 33.46 34.55
N GLN A 5 0.59 33.95 33.48
CA GLN A 5 1.86 33.38 32.99
C GLN A 5 3.04 33.59 33.97
N THR A 6 3.10 34.73 34.65
CA THR A 6 4.22 35.04 35.56
C THR A 6 4.13 34.26 36.87
N GLU A 7 2.92 34.03 37.40
CA GLU A 7 2.71 33.18 38.58
C GLU A 7 2.95 31.69 38.27
N PHE A 8 2.62 31.23 37.06
CA PHE A 8 2.87 29.85 36.62
C PHE A 8 4.35 29.49 36.52
N ILE A 9 5.19 30.40 36.01
CA ILE A 9 6.64 30.20 35.88
C ILE A 9 7.32 30.16 37.26
N THR A 10 6.83 30.94 38.22
CA THR A 10 7.38 31.04 39.58
C THR A 10 7.08 29.78 40.41
N ILE A 11 5.90 29.18 40.25
CA ILE A 11 5.52 27.93 40.94
C ILE A 11 6.34 26.73 40.43
N ILE A 12 6.61 26.67 39.13
CA ILE A 12 7.40 25.58 38.52
C ILE A 12 8.88 25.65 38.92
N THR A 13 9.46 26.85 38.97
CA THR A 13 10.87 27.02 39.40
C THR A 13 11.08 26.71 40.88
N SER A 14 10.12 27.04 41.76
CA SER A 14 10.22 26.70 43.19
C SER A 14 10.11 25.19 43.47
N ARG A 15 9.31 24.44 42.69
CA ARG A 15 9.16 22.97 42.85
C ARG A 15 10.33 22.18 42.27
N ALA A 16 10.99 22.68 41.22
CA ALA A 16 12.19 22.06 40.67
C ALA A 16 13.42 22.17 41.61
N GLN A 17 13.45 23.15 42.51
CA GLN A 17 14.50 23.27 43.53
C GLN A 17 14.28 22.32 44.72
N ASN A 18 13.02 22.00 45.06
CA ASN A 18 12.69 21.12 46.19
C ASN A 18 12.73 19.60 45.87
N SER A 19 12.77 19.20 44.59
CA SER A 19 12.87 17.76 44.22
C SER A 19 14.28 17.17 44.30
N LYS A 20 15.29 17.97 44.71
CA LYS A 20 16.65 17.47 44.99
C LYS A 20 16.81 16.83 46.38
N ALA A 21 15.78 16.82 47.22
CA ALA A 21 15.80 16.19 48.54
C ALA A 21 14.56 15.29 48.72
N GLY A 22 14.72 13.99 48.51
CA GLY A 22 13.70 12.98 48.83
C GLY A 22 13.38 12.03 47.67
N GLY A 23 13.79 10.77 47.79
CA GLY A 23 13.52 9.71 46.83
C GLY A 23 12.02 9.40 46.76
N GLY A 24 11.46 9.56 45.57
CA GLY A 24 10.04 9.32 45.27
C GLY A 24 9.61 10.16 44.08
N HIS A 25 9.87 9.70 42.86
CA HIS A 25 9.47 10.41 41.65
C HIS A 25 8.01 10.09 41.29
N SER A 26 7.07 10.90 41.77
CA SER A 26 5.69 10.93 41.28
C SER A 26 5.57 11.90 40.09
N TYR A 27 4.86 11.48 39.04
CA TYR A 27 4.52 12.30 37.86
C TYR A 27 3.77 13.58 38.26
N PRO A 28 3.93 14.72 37.54
CA PRO A 28 3.15 15.93 37.82
C PRO A 28 1.67 15.77 37.44
N GLU A 29 0.78 16.01 38.40
CA GLU A 29 -0.66 16.20 38.18
C GLU A 29 -0.94 17.53 37.45
N ILE A 30 -0.66 17.61 36.16
CA ILE A 30 -0.99 18.79 35.33
C ILE A 30 -1.97 18.39 34.24
N TRP A 31 -3.08 17.70 34.58
CA TRP A 31 -4.13 17.36 33.61
C TRP A 31 -5.54 17.17 34.23
N GLN A 32 -5.85 17.75 35.38
CA GLN A 32 -7.19 17.60 36.00
C GLN A 32 -8.12 18.78 35.67
N SER A 33 -8.76 18.79 34.49
CA SER A 33 -9.97 19.62 34.27
C SER A 33 -10.78 19.31 32.99
N VAL A 34 -10.73 18.09 32.41
CA VAL A 34 -11.60 17.65 31.29
C VAL A 34 -11.78 16.12 31.34
N ASP A 35 -12.95 15.61 30.93
CA ASP A 35 -13.39 14.20 30.99
C ASP A 35 -12.35 13.21 30.39
N PRO A 36 -11.93 12.16 31.13
CA PRO A 36 -10.96 11.16 30.66
C PRO A 36 -11.36 10.37 29.40
N ALA A 37 -12.66 10.19 29.14
CA ALA A 37 -13.12 9.41 28.00
C ALA A 37 -12.88 10.13 26.66
N GLU A 38 -13.15 11.43 26.59
CA GLU A 38 -12.92 12.23 25.37
C GLU A 38 -11.43 12.45 25.09
N ARG A 39 -10.60 12.54 26.14
CA ARG A 39 -9.15 12.81 26.03
C ARG A 39 -8.35 11.63 25.49
N ALA A 40 -8.80 10.40 25.72
CA ALA A 40 -8.14 9.17 25.28
C ALA A 40 -8.41 8.83 23.81
N LEU A 41 -9.40 9.48 23.18
CA LEU A 41 -9.93 9.10 21.86
C LEU A 41 -9.43 9.96 20.69
N SER A 42 -8.73 11.07 20.95
CA SER A 42 -8.28 11.99 19.90
C SER A 42 -6.80 11.75 19.51
N CYS A 43 -6.55 11.29 18.28
CA CYS A 43 -5.19 11.26 17.71
C CYS A 43 -4.63 12.68 17.42
N GLN A 44 -5.50 13.69 17.49
CA GLN A 44 -5.19 15.11 17.46
C GLN A 44 -5.05 15.68 18.88
N SER A 45 -4.05 16.52 19.12
CA SER A 45 -4.14 17.53 20.18
C SER A 45 -4.65 18.83 19.56
N GLU A 46 -5.59 19.51 20.22
CA GLU A 46 -6.10 20.83 19.79
C GLU A 46 -5.01 21.92 19.80
N THR A 47 -3.85 21.62 20.36
CA THR A 47 -2.69 22.52 20.42
C THR A 47 -1.45 21.80 19.92
N GLU A 48 -0.73 22.42 18.97
CA GLU A 48 0.63 22.00 18.62
C GLU A 48 1.49 22.11 19.88
N VAL A 49 2.19 21.03 20.25
CA VAL A 49 2.98 21.00 21.48
C VAL A 49 4.11 22.03 21.37
N PRO A 50 4.12 23.10 22.19
CA PRO A 50 5.09 24.19 22.06
C PRO A 50 6.54 23.71 22.31
N TRP A 51 7.51 24.40 21.72
CA TRP A 51 8.95 24.12 21.85
C TRP A 51 9.42 23.97 23.32
N SER A 52 8.86 24.77 24.23
CA SER A 52 9.16 24.71 25.66
C SER A 52 8.72 23.39 26.32
N THR A 53 7.56 22.86 25.94
CA THR A 53 7.03 21.57 26.42
C THR A 53 7.84 20.40 25.86
N TRP A 54 8.37 20.54 24.65
CA TRP A 54 9.30 19.56 24.06
C TRP A 54 10.67 19.55 24.70
N THR A 55 11.20 20.70 25.11
CA THR A 55 12.47 20.78 25.85
C THR A 55 12.37 20.03 27.19
N LEU A 56 11.19 20.08 27.83
CA LEU A 56 10.88 19.27 29.01
C LEU A 56 10.76 17.77 28.69
N LEU A 57 10.12 17.39 27.58
CA LEU A 57 10.08 15.99 27.12
C LEU A 57 11.47 15.44 26.77
N MET A 58 12.36 16.26 26.19
CA MET A 58 13.77 15.94 25.95
C MET A 58 14.55 15.78 27.25
N ALA A 59 14.28 16.62 28.25
CA ALA A 59 14.93 16.51 29.56
C ALA A 59 14.51 15.24 30.33
N TRP A 60 13.36 14.66 30.00
CA TRP A 60 12.84 13.41 30.57
C TRP A 60 13.15 12.18 29.70
N SER A 61 13.57 12.37 28.44
CA SER A 61 13.91 11.27 27.53
C SER A 61 15.40 10.93 27.63
N TYR A 62 15.70 9.62 27.58
CA TYR A 62 17.09 9.18 27.57
C TYR A 62 17.66 9.34 26.15
N PRO A 63 18.72 10.14 25.94
CA PRO A 63 19.31 10.30 24.62
C PRO A 63 19.90 8.96 24.15
N CYS A 64 19.36 8.44 23.04
CA CYS A 64 19.89 7.22 22.43
C CYS A 64 21.10 7.58 21.58
N LYS A 65 22.32 7.38 22.11
CA LYS A 65 23.55 7.66 21.36
C LYS A 65 23.74 6.67 20.21
N TYR A 66 24.13 7.20 19.05
CA TYR A 66 24.67 6.44 17.92
C TYR A 66 25.75 5.46 18.41
N ARG A 67 25.54 4.15 18.20
CA ARG A 67 26.44 3.09 18.68
C ARG A 67 27.27 2.51 17.54
N LYS A 68 28.57 2.38 17.79
CA LYS A 68 29.52 1.67 16.93
C LYS A 68 29.09 0.20 16.77
N GLU A 69 28.96 -0.28 15.54
CA GLU A 69 28.52 -1.67 15.25
C GLU A 69 29.43 -2.68 15.95
N THR A 70 28.83 -3.63 16.69
CA THR A 70 29.55 -4.78 17.26
C THR A 70 29.80 -5.81 16.18
N LYS A 71 30.96 -6.49 16.20
CA LYS A 71 31.31 -7.50 15.18
C LYS A 71 30.28 -8.64 15.07
N ILE A 72 29.69 -9.01 16.21
CA ILE A 72 28.59 -9.97 16.31
C ILE A 72 27.43 -9.22 16.96
N LEU A 73 26.26 -9.24 16.32
CA LEU A 73 25.05 -8.60 16.85
C LEU A 73 24.40 -9.55 17.87
N PRO A 74 24.01 -9.07 19.07
CA PRO A 74 23.38 -9.93 20.08
C PRO A 74 21.99 -10.42 19.66
N ASN A 75 21.31 -9.67 18.80
CA ASN A 75 20.05 -10.05 18.15
C ASN A 75 19.81 -9.14 16.94
N ILE A 76 18.77 -9.47 16.16
CA ILE A 76 18.41 -8.77 14.93
C ILE A 76 17.98 -7.31 15.16
N LEU A 77 17.50 -6.95 16.36
CA LEU A 77 17.09 -5.58 16.68
C LEU A 77 18.28 -4.61 16.68
N LYS A 78 19.51 -5.12 16.88
CA LYS A 78 20.74 -4.31 16.72
C LYS A 78 21.11 -4.04 15.26
N LYS A 79 20.37 -4.59 14.29
CA LYS A 79 20.46 -4.23 12.87
C LYS A 79 19.44 -3.15 12.44
N ILE A 80 18.82 -2.48 13.40
CA ILE A 80 17.97 -1.30 13.16
C ILE A 80 18.85 -0.04 13.31
N GLY A 81 18.80 0.84 12.31
CA GLY A 81 19.64 2.02 12.21
C GLY A 81 20.92 1.81 11.40
N SER A 82 21.78 2.84 11.38
CA SER A 82 23.01 2.85 10.55
C SER A 82 22.74 2.54 9.08
N THR A 83 21.65 3.08 8.55
CA THR A 83 21.19 2.80 7.18
C THR A 83 22.09 3.51 6.17
N PRO A 84 22.30 2.93 4.97
CA PRO A 84 23.23 3.50 4.01
C PRO A 84 22.69 4.80 3.41
N MET A 85 23.63 5.72 3.15
CA MET A 85 23.42 6.90 2.31
C MET A 85 23.98 6.61 0.92
N VAL A 86 23.12 6.57 -0.09
CA VAL A 86 23.49 6.15 -1.46
C VAL A 86 23.31 7.31 -2.42
N ARG A 87 24.32 7.59 -3.24
CA ARG A 87 24.22 8.62 -4.28
C ARG A 87 23.29 8.17 -5.42
N VAL A 88 22.39 9.05 -5.83
CA VAL A 88 21.49 8.87 -6.99
C VAL A 88 22.16 9.43 -8.23
N ASN A 89 22.51 8.57 -9.20
CA ASN A 89 23.46 8.93 -10.26
C ASN A 89 22.82 9.27 -11.60
N LYS A 90 21.72 8.61 -11.95
CA LYS A 90 21.05 8.73 -13.28
C LYS A 90 19.81 9.61 -13.20
N ILE A 91 18.95 9.39 -12.21
CA ILE A 91 17.66 10.10 -12.10
C ILE A 91 17.90 11.61 -11.96
N GLY A 92 18.75 12.04 -11.02
CA GLY A 92 19.05 13.47 -10.83
C GLY A 92 19.56 14.14 -12.11
N LYS A 93 20.46 13.48 -12.85
CA LYS A 93 20.98 13.99 -14.14
C LYS A 93 19.90 14.07 -15.22
N SER A 94 19.00 13.08 -15.29
CA SER A 94 17.90 13.07 -16.26
C SER A 94 16.92 14.25 -16.09
N TYR A 95 16.83 14.81 -14.88
CA TYR A 95 16.05 16.02 -14.58
C TYR A 95 16.89 17.31 -14.61
N GLY A 96 18.16 17.24 -15.02
CA GLY A 96 19.05 18.40 -15.12
C GLY A 96 19.46 18.99 -13.78
N LEU A 97 19.41 18.23 -12.68
CA LEU A 97 19.84 18.70 -11.37
C LEU A 97 21.35 18.93 -11.34
N LYS A 98 21.77 20.05 -10.74
CA LYS A 98 23.18 20.41 -10.55
C LYS A 98 23.73 19.97 -9.21
N CYS A 99 22.88 19.85 -8.19
CA CYS A 99 23.27 19.40 -6.86
C CYS A 99 23.51 17.89 -6.79
N GLU A 100 24.20 17.45 -5.75
CA GLU A 100 24.31 16.04 -5.40
C GLU A 100 23.00 15.56 -4.75
N LEU A 101 22.41 14.50 -5.33
CA LEU A 101 21.19 13.86 -4.83
C LEU A 101 21.55 12.56 -4.12
N LEU A 102 21.12 12.42 -2.87
CA LEU A 102 21.42 11.29 -2.00
C LEU A 102 20.12 10.64 -1.51
N ALA A 103 20.14 9.31 -1.38
CA ALA A 103 19.04 8.52 -0.86
C ALA A 103 19.45 7.90 0.49
N LYS A 104 18.68 8.18 1.53
CA LYS A 104 18.79 7.52 2.84
C LYS A 104 17.90 6.27 2.83
N CYS A 105 18.52 5.11 2.72
CA CYS A 105 17.81 3.85 2.42
C CYS A 105 17.34 3.14 3.69
N GLU A 106 16.20 3.57 4.22
CA GLU A 106 15.61 3.01 5.45
C GLU A 106 15.04 1.60 5.30
N TYR A 107 14.90 1.12 4.06
CA TYR A 107 14.46 -0.23 3.77
C TYR A 107 15.50 -1.33 4.07
N PHE A 108 16.73 -0.96 4.45
CA PHE A 108 17.76 -1.89 4.94
C PHE A 108 17.66 -2.20 6.44
N ASN A 109 16.76 -1.56 7.18
CA ASN A 109 16.48 -1.97 8.55
C ASN A 109 15.97 -3.43 8.60
N ALA A 110 16.13 -4.09 9.74
CA ALA A 110 15.83 -5.51 9.93
C ALA A 110 14.42 -5.95 9.49
N GLY A 111 13.39 -5.16 9.81
CA GLY A 111 12.01 -5.39 9.43
C GLY A 111 11.67 -4.87 8.03
N GLY A 112 12.60 -4.16 7.38
CA GLY A 112 12.51 -3.68 6.01
C GLY A 112 11.91 -2.28 5.87
N SER A 113 11.86 -1.47 6.94
CA SER A 113 11.34 -0.11 6.87
C SER A 113 11.89 0.86 7.93
N VAL A 114 11.67 2.15 7.70
CA VAL A 114 11.94 3.24 8.65
C VAL A 114 11.21 3.07 9.99
N LYS A 115 10.09 2.33 10.01
CA LYS A 115 9.26 2.16 11.21
C LYS A 115 9.87 1.20 12.24
N ASP A 116 10.88 0.44 11.86
CA ASP A 116 11.61 -0.43 12.80
C ASP A 116 12.28 0.42 13.90
N ARG A 117 12.76 1.62 13.54
CA ARG A 117 13.37 2.57 14.48
C ARG A 117 12.40 2.98 15.60
N ILE A 118 11.20 3.38 15.22
CA ILE A 118 10.20 3.86 16.18
C ILE A 118 9.64 2.70 16.99
N SER A 119 9.50 1.51 16.38
CA SER A 119 9.01 0.31 17.05
C SER A 119 9.95 -0.12 18.16
N LEU A 120 11.26 -0.17 17.87
CA LEU A 120 12.27 -0.46 18.88
C LEU A 120 12.29 0.62 19.97
N ARG A 121 12.29 1.90 19.59
CA ARG A 121 12.36 3.01 20.54
C ARG A 121 11.16 3.05 21.48
N MET A 122 9.93 2.91 20.96
CA MET A 122 8.70 2.89 21.77
C MET A 122 8.70 1.76 22.79
N VAL A 123 9.10 0.55 22.39
CA VAL A 123 9.18 -0.60 23.31
C VAL A 123 10.28 -0.39 24.35
N GLU A 124 11.48 0.04 23.95
CA GLU A 124 12.57 0.27 24.91
C GLU A 124 12.26 1.40 25.91
N ASP A 125 11.59 2.47 25.49
CA ASP A 125 11.16 3.54 26.38
C ASP A 125 10.04 3.06 27.33
N ALA A 126 9.08 2.28 26.83
CA ALA A 126 8.02 1.71 27.66
C ALA A 126 8.54 0.69 28.69
N GLU A 127 9.51 -0.14 28.31
CA GLU A 127 10.23 -1.05 29.23
C GLU A 127 10.95 -0.26 30.32
N ARG A 128 11.71 0.77 29.95
CA ARG A 128 12.44 1.63 30.90
C ARG A 128 11.51 2.35 31.87
N ALA A 129 10.35 2.80 31.39
CA ALA A 129 9.34 3.44 32.22
C ALA A 129 8.54 2.45 33.10
N GLY A 130 8.74 1.15 32.93
CA GLY A 130 7.99 0.11 33.65
C GLY A 130 6.52 0.00 33.24
N ILE A 131 6.14 0.63 32.12
CA ILE A 131 4.78 0.62 31.56
C ILE A 131 4.44 -0.79 31.06
N ILE A 132 5.38 -1.44 30.37
CA ILE A 132 5.24 -2.81 29.88
C ILE A 132 6.16 -3.76 30.63
N LYS A 133 5.70 -5.00 30.81
CA LYS A 133 6.41 -6.09 31.50
C LYS A 133 6.57 -7.29 30.56
N PRO A 134 7.61 -8.13 30.74
CA PRO A 134 7.78 -9.34 29.93
C PRO A 134 6.49 -10.18 29.88
N GLY A 135 6.06 -10.55 28.67
CA GLY A 135 4.82 -11.30 28.45
C GLY A 135 3.55 -10.44 28.27
N ASP A 136 3.62 -9.12 28.45
CA ASP A 136 2.50 -8.22 28.14
C ASP A 136 2.10 -8.27 26.65
N THR A 137 0.90 -7.77 26.35
CA THR A 137 0.36 -7.71 24.98
C THR A 137 0.53 -6.31 24.39
N LEU A 138 1.14 -6.21 23.22
CA LEU A 138 1.25 -4.97 22.45
C LEU A 138 0.18 -4.93 21.36
N ILE A 139 -0.60 -3.85 21.31
CA ILE A 139 -1.66 -3.62 20.34
C ILE A 139 -1.33 -2.35 19.57
N GLU A 140 -1.30 -2.37 18.24
CA GLU A 140 -1.02 -1.16 17.47
C GLU A 140 -1.97 -0.97 16.27
N PRO A 141 -2.65 0.19 16.17
CA PRO A 141 -3.32 0.61 14.94
C PRO A 141 -2.30 1.12 13.93
N THR A 142 -2.25 0.52 12.75
CA THR A 142 -1.16 0.82 11.80
C THR A 142 -1.55 0.65 10.33
N SER A 143 -0.79 1.32 9.46
CA SER A 143 -0.78 1.14 7.99
C SER A 143 0.18 0.03 7.54
N GLY A 144 0.75 -0.72 8.48
CA GLY A 144 1.45 -1.99 8.24
C GLY A 144 2.90 -2.00 8.71
N ASN A 145 3.72 -1.03 8.30
CA ASN A 145 5.16 -1.06 8.59
C ASN A 145 5.48 -0.94 10.09
N THR A 146 4.74 -0.11 10.84
CA THR A 146 4.88 -0.06 12.31
C THR A 146 4.41 -1.36 12.96
N GLY A 147 3.39 -2.01 12.39
CA GLY A 147 2.98 -3.35 12.82
C GLY A 147 4.08 -4.38 12.65
N ILE A 148 4.74 -4.41 11.48
CA ILE A 148 5.87 -5.32 11.20
C ILE A 148 7.04 -5.04 12.14
N GLY A 149 7.39 -3.76 12.35
CA GLY A 149 8.46 -3.38 13.27
C GLY A 149 8.16 -3.79 14.71
N LEU A 150 6.95 -3.54 15.21
CA LEU A 150 6.53 -3.95 16.56
C LEU A 150 6.45 -5.46 16.70
N ALA A 151 5.94 -6.16 15.70
CA ALA A 151 5.90 -7.61 15.64
C ALA A 151 7.29 -8.23 15.72
N LEU A 152 8.27 -7.69 14.97
CA LEU A 152 9.66 -8.13 15.02
C LEU A 152 10.26 -7.93 16.42
N VAL A 153 10.01 -6.76 17.03
CA VAL A 153 10.48 -6.46 18.39
C VAL A 153 9.81 -7.38 19.42
N ALA A 154 8.51 -7.62 19.27
CA ALA A 154 7.71 -8.51 20.12
C ALA A 154 8.21 -9.96 20.05
N ALA A 155 8.45 -10.48 18.84
CA ALA A 155 8.98 -11.82 18.62
C ALA A 155 10.36 -12.03 19.29
N VAL A 156 11.23 -11.01 19.26
CA VAL A 156 12.56 -11.10 19.87
C VAL A 156 12.52 -10.95 21.40
N LYS A 157 11.63 -10.09 21.92
CA LYS A 157 11.56 -9.77 23.35
C LYS A 157 10.53 -10.58 24.13
N GLY A 158 9.71 -11.40 23.46
CA GLY A 158 8.72 -12.28 24.09
C GLY A 158 7.42 -11.56 24.49
N TYR A 159 6.95 -10.62 23.68
CA TYR A 159 5.63 -9.99 23.85
C TYR A 159 4.60 -10.65 22.92
N ARG A 160 3.35 -10.74 23.37
CA ARG A 160 2.23 -11.03 22.47
C ARG A 160 1.95 -9.78 21.64
N CYS A 161 1.68 -9.92 20.34
CA CYS A 161 1.45 -8.77 19.45
C CYS A 161 0.13 -8.92 18.70
N ILE A 162 -0.66 -7.84 18.70
CA ILE A 162 -1.91 -7.71 17.95
C ILE A 162 -1.81 -6.49 17.05
N THR A 163 -2.04 -6.66 15.76
CA THR A 163 -2.02 -5.57 14.78
C THR A 163 -3.41 -5.33 14.22
N VAL A 164 -3.89 -4.07 14.30
CA VAL A 164 -5.17 -3.66 13.71
C VAL A 164 -4.91 -2.94 12.39
N LEU A 165 -5.30 -3.58 11.29
CA LEU A 165 -4.90 -3.22 9.93
C LEU A 165 -6.12 -3.00 9.02
N PRO A 166 -6.21 -1.87 8.30
CA PRO A 166 -7.27 -1.68 7.31
C PRO A 166 -7.21 -2.72 6.17
N GLU A 167 -8.36 -3.04 5.57
CA GLU A 167 -8.47 -4.03 4.48
C GLU A 167 -7.67 -3.69 3.22
N LYS A 168 -7.53 -2.39 2.89
CA LYS A 168 -6.76 -1.91 1.72
C LYS A 168 -5.27 -2.30 1.71
N MET A 169 -4.72 -2.58 2.89
CA MET A 169 -3.29 -2.86 3.04
C MET A 169 -2.93 -4.18 2.37
N SER A 170 -1.76 -4.20 1.72
CA SER A 170 -1.31 -5.32 0.88
C SER A 170 -1.30 -6.68 1.59
N MET A 171 -1.47 -7.76 0.82
CA MET A 171 -1.50 -9.10 1.38
C MET A 171 -0.12 -9.54 1.87
N GLU A 172 0.94 -9.06 1.20
CA GLU A 172 2.33 -9.30 1.58
C GLU A 172 2.61 -8.87 3.03
N LYS A 173 2.04 -7.73 3.47
CA LYS A 173 2.15 -7.27 4.86
C LYS A 173 1.49 -8.26 5.83
N VAL A 174 0.33 -8.80 5.47
CA VAL A 174 -0.36 -9.80 6.30
C VAL A 174 0.41 -11.09 6.40
N ASP A 175 1.01 -11.56 5.31
CA ASP A 175 1.80 -12.78 5.33
C ASP A 175 3.04 -12.64 6.21
N ILE A 176 3.71 -11.48 6.17
CA ILE A 176 4.84 -11.17 7.06
C ILE A 176 4.39 -11.13 8.52
N LEU A 177 3.28 -10.46 8.83
CA LEU A 177 2.76 -10.37 10.20
C LEU A 177 2.38 -11.75 10.75
N LYS A 178 1.71 -12.59 9.95
CA LYS A 178 1.40 -13.98 10.32
C LYS A 178 2.66 -14.79 10.60
N ALA A 179 3.68 -14.67 9.74
CA ALA A 179 4.95 -15.36 9.92
C ALA A 179 5.71 -14.91 11.18
N LEU A 180 5.53 -13.67 11.62
CA LEU A 180 6.06 -13.13 12.88
C LEU A 180 5.24 -13.55 14.12
N GLY A 181 4.17 -14.32 13.96
CA GLY A 181 3.34 -14.80 15.07
C GLY A 181 2.35 -13.77 15.61
N VAL A 182 1.97 -12.79 14.78
CA VAL A 182 1.07 -11.69 15.15
C VAL A 182 -0.38 -12.08 14.92
N GLU A 183 -1.26 -11.69 15.85
CA GLU A 183 -2.70 -11.73 15.64
C GLU A 183 -3.15 -10.50 14.86
N ILE A 184 -3.88 -10.72 13.76
CA ILE A 184 -4.27 -9.65 12.83
C ILE A 184 -5.77 -9.44 12.91
N VAL A 185 -6.17 -8.21 13.21
CA VAL A 185 -7.56 -7.76 13.16
C VAL A 185 -7.71 -6.84 11.96
N ARG A 186 -8.55 -7.21 11.00
CA ARG A 186 -8.85 -6.38 9.83
C ARG A 186 -10.00 -5.42 10.14
N THR A 187 -9.92 -4.20 9.62
CA THR A 187 -10.99 -3.19 9.74
C THR A 187 -11.35 -2.60 8.38
N PRO A 188 -12.61 -2.15 8.18
CA PRO A 188 -12.98 -1.35 7.02
C PRO A 188 -12.10 -0.09 6.87
N CYS A 189 -11.96 0.41 5.64
CA CYS A 189 -11.29 1.68 5.38
C CYS A 189 -12.25 2.85 5.62
N THR A 190 -12.38 3.25 6.89
CA THR A 190 -13.26 4.34 7.34
C THR A 190 -12.45 5.51 7.91
N ARG A 191 -13.14 6.62 8.21
CA ARG A 191 -12.55 7.78 8.89
C ARG A 191 -12.00 7.39 10.26
N PHE A 192 -10.98 8.11 10.72
CA PHE A 192 -10.31 7.79 11.98
C PHE A 192 -11.23 7.78 13.22
N ASP A 193 -12.29 8.60 13.21
CA ASP A 193 -13.25 8.77 14.31
C ASP A 193 -14.41 7.77 14.28
N ALA A 194 -14.54 6.98 13.21
CA ALA A 194 -15.58 5.97 13.07
C ALA A 194 -15.37 4.81 14.07
N PRO A 195 -16.43 4.27 14.71
CA PRO A 195 -16.34 3.13 15.66
C PRO A 195 -15.54 1.93 15.14
N GLU A 196 -15.67 1.64 13.86
CA GLU A 196 -15.02 0.56 13.12
C GLU A 196 -13.61 0.91 12.60
N SER A 197 -13.10 2.12 12.88
CA SER A 197 -11.75 2.51 12.48
C SER A 197 -10.70 1.66 13.18
N ASN A 198 -9.55 1.46 12.54
CA ASN A 198 -8.45 0.71 13.12
C ASN A 198 -8.00 1.28 14.48
N ILE A 199 -8.06 2.60 14.67
CA ILE A 199 -7.76 3.27 15.93
C ILE A 199 -8.77 2.88 17.01
N ARG A 200 -10.07 3.01 16.75
CA ARG A 200 -11.10 2.71 17.75
C ARG A 200 -11.17 1.22 18.09
N VAL A 201 -10.99 0.35 17.09
CA VAL A 201 -10.90 -1.09 17.30
C VAL A 201 -9.69 -1.45 18.16
N ALA A 202 -8.52 -0.83 17.95
CA ALA A 202 -7.35 -1.05 18.80
C ALA A 202 -7.64 -0.65 20.27
N TRP A 203 -8.28 0.50 20.50
CA TRP A 203 -8.67 0.94 21.85
C TRP A 203 -9.69 0.02 22.50
N LYS A 204 -10.66 -0.48 21.73
CA LYS A 204 -11.61 -1.49 22.23
C LYS A 204 -10.88 -2.76 22.69
N LEU A 205 -9.98 -3.29 21.86
CA LEU A 205 -9.19 -4.48 22.20
C LEU A 205 -8.33 -4.27 23.44
N LYS A 206 -7.73 -3.08 23.58
CA LYS A 206 -6.96 -2.73 24.77
C LYS A 206 -7.80 -2.79 26.06
N ASN A 207 -9.06 -2.35 26.00
CA ASN A 207 -9.95 -2.38 27.16
C ASN A 207 -10.44 -3.80 27.50
N GLU A 208 -10.48 -4.70 26.51
CA GLU A 208 -10.94 -6.08 26.68
C GLU A 208 -9.80 -7.05 27.07
N ILE A 209 -8.56 -6.76 26.68
CA ILE A 209 -7.41 -7.65 26.91
C ILE A 209 -6.60 -7.17 28.12
N PRO A 210 -6.48 -7.98 29.19
CA PRO A 210 -5.69 -7.62 30.36
C PRO A 210 -4.20 -7.53 30.01
N ASN A 211 -3.45 -6.68 30.73
CA ASN A 211 -2.01 -6.44 30.52
C ASN A 211 -1.66 -6.09 29.06
N SER A 212 -2.56 -5.34 28.40
CA SER A 212 -2.37 -4.90 27.02
C SER A 212 -2.13 -3.39 26.93
N HIS A 213 -1.31 -3.02 25.95
CA HIS A 213 -0.83 -1.65 25.80
C HIS A 213 -0.88 -1.24 24.34
N ILE A 214 -1.35 -0.02 24.09
CA ILE A 214 -1.18 0.67 22.82
C ILE A 214 -0.03 1.64 22.97
N LEU A 215 1.02 1.45 22.16
CA LEU A 215 2.19 2.33 22.20
C LEU A 215 1.92 3.64 21.47
N ASP A 216 1.01 3.64 20.50
CA ASP A 216 0.43 4.81 19.84
C ASP A 216 1.45 5.69 19.12
N GLN A 217 1.84 5.25 17.92
CA GLN A 217 2.75 6.00 17.06
C GLN A 217 2.31 7.44 16.72
N TYR A 218 1.03 7.80 16.88
CA TYR A 218 0.51 9.13 16.53
C TYR A 218 0.74 10.15 17.64
N ARG A 219 0.88 9.69 18.89
CA ARG A 219 1.04 10.53 20.08
C ARG A 219 2.38 10.32 20.81
N ASN A 220 3.00 9.16 20.64
CA ASN A 220 4.17 8.78 21.43
C ASN A 220 5.42 9.57 21.02
N PRO A 221 6.06 10.33 21.94
CA PRO A 221 7.24 11.12 21.63
C PRO A 221 8.43 10.26 21.18
N SER A 222 8.46 8.98 21.56
CA SER A 222 9.46 8.01 21.11
C SER A 222 9.56 7.90 19.58
N ASN A 223 8.46 8.17 18.85
CA ASN A 223 8.45 8.16 17.39
C ASN A 223 9.35 9.26 16.81
N PRO A 224 9.05 10.58 16.98
CA PRO A 224 9.94 11.62 16.49
C PRO A 224 11.32 11.59 17.16
N LEU A 225 11.42 11.19 18.43
CA LEU A 225 12.71 11.10 19.13
C LEU A 225 13.64 10.04 18.53
N ALA A 226 13.11 8.91 18.04
CA ALA A 226 13.94 7.93 17.33
C ALA A 226 14.66 8.57 16.13
N HIS A 227 13.96 9.43 15.39
CA HIS A 227 14.51 10.10 14.22
C HIS A 227 15.41 11.29 14.57
N TYR A 228 15.07 12.03 15.63
CA TYR A 228 15.89 13.12 16.15
C TYR A 228 17.24 12.61 16.69
N ASP A 229 17.23 11.54 17.49
CA ASP A 229 18.44 11.01 18.14
C ASP A 229 19.31 10.17 17.19
N THR A 230 18.72 9.52 16.18
CA THR A 230 19.46 8.57 15.32
C THR A 230 19.44 8.98 13.86
N THR A 231 18.29 8.99 13.18
CA THR A 231 18.21 9.21 11.73
C THR A 231 18.85 10.54 11.32
N ALA A 232 18.60 11.60 12.06
CA ALA A 232 19.15 12.93 11.79
C ALA A 232 20.65 13.02 12.05
N GLU A 233 21.13 12.44 13.15
CA GLU A 233 22.56 12.37 13.47
C GLU A 233 23.31 11.53 12.41
N GLU A 234 22.73 10.42 11.95
CA GLU A 234 23.28 9.62 10.85
C GLU A 234 23.39 10.43 9.55
N ILE A 235 22.37 11.23 9.21
CA ILE A 235 22.41 12.10 8.02
C ILE A 235 23.51 13.16 8.18
N LEU A 236 23.61 13.81 9.34
CA LEU A 236 24.64 14.80 9.62
C LEU A 236 26.04 14.20 9.52
N GLU A 237 26.27 13.03 10.10
CA GLU A 237 27.55 12.32 10.05
C GLU A 237 27.89 11.92 8.61
N GLN A 238 26.97 11.25 7.90
CA GLN A 238 27.17 10.76 6.54
C GLN A 238 27.34 11.89 5.52
N CYS A 239 26.80 13.07 5.80
CA CYS A 239 26.96 14.27 4.98
C CYS A 239 28.06 15.21 5.48
N GLU A 240 28.85 14.83 6.49
CA GLU A 240 29.92 15.67 7.08
C GLU A 240 29.41 17.06 7.49
N GLY A 241 28.19 17.13 8.02
CA GLY A 241 27.49 18.36 8.40
C GLY A 241 26.99 19.23 7.24
N LYS A 242 27.24 18.84 5.98
CA LYS A 242 26.88 19.62 4.79
C LYS A 242 25.64 19.04 4.13
N VAL A 243 24.46 19.47 4.58
CA VAL A 243 23.17 19.11 3.96
C VAL A 243 22.36 20.39 3.71
N HIS A 244 21.82 20.54 2.50
CA HIS A 244 21.16 21.79 2.09
C HIS A 244 19.64 21.61 1.92
N MET A 245 19.22 20.38 1.66
CA MET A 245 17.81 20.03 1.55
C MET A 245 17.57 18.60 2.02
N VAL A 246 16.49 18.36 2.75
CA VAL A 246 15.99 17.02 3.05
C VAL A 246 14.53 16.90 2.66
N VAL A 247 14.20 15.84 1.90
CA VAL A 247 12.85 15.57 1.38
C VAL A 247 12.26 14.33 2.05
N ILE A 248 11.11 14.47 2.70
CA ILE A 248 10.52 13.46 3.57
C ILE A 248 9.01 13.34 3.34
N GLY A 249 8.54 12.12 3.03
CA GLY A 249 7.11 11.79 3.01
C GLY A 249 6.51 11.76 4.42
N SER A 250 5.38 12.42 4.62
CA SER A 250 4.72 12.52 5.93
C SER A 250 3.54 11.56 6.06
N GLY A 251 3.71 10.53 6.90
CA GLY A 251 2.59 9.75 7.47
C GLY A 251 2.24 10.31 8.84
N THR A 252 2.63 9.62 9.92
CA THR A 252 2.51 10.12 11.30
C THR A 252 3.21 11.48 11.53
N GLY A 253 4.14 11.86 10.67
CA GLY A 253 4.93 13.10 10.82
C GLY A 253 6.13 12.97 11.75
N GLY A 254 6.33 11.83 12.41
CA GLY A 254 7.45 11.65 13.34
C GLY A 254 8.82 11.74 12.66
N THR A 255 8.98 11.17 11.46
CA THR A 255 10.24 11.24 10.71
C THR A 255 10.59 12.67 10.30
N VAL A 256 9.64 13.40 9.69
CA VAL A 256 9.88 14.80 9.29
C VAL A 256 10.15 15.68 10.50
N THR A 257 9.37 15.54 11.58
CA THR A 257 9.53 16.32 12.82
C THR A 257 10.88 16.06 13.49
N GLY A 258 11.24 14.80 13.70
CA GLY A 258 12.48 14.44 14.37
C GLY A 258 13.72 14.88 13.59
N VAL A 259 13.73 14.61 12.29
CA VAL A 259 14.84 15.02 11.41
C VAL A 259 14.94 16.53 11.31
N ALA A 260 13.83 17.22 11.03
CA ALA A 260 13.81 18.66 10.86
C ALA A 260 14.30 19.39 12.12
N ARG A 261 13.81 19.01 13.30
CA ARG A 261 14.22 19.66 14.56
C ARG A 261 15.71 19.57 14.80
N LYS A 262 16.31 18.38 14.64
CA LYS A 262 17.75 18.21 14.80
C LYS A 262 18.53 19.02 13.76
N LEU A 263 18.09 19.01 12.51
CA LEU A 263 18.73 19.77 11.45
C LEU A 263 18.60 21.28 11.67
N LYS A 264 17.46 21.79 12.14
CA LYS A 264 17.33 23.22 12.47
C LYS A 264 18.25 23.65 13.61
N GLU A 265 18.61 22.75 14.53
CA GLU A 265 19.60 23.02 15.58
C GLU A 265 21.06 22.97 15.08
N LYS A 266 21.40 22.01 14.21
CA LYS A 266 22.80 21.72 13.83
C LYS A 266 23.20 22.27 12.46
N CYS A 267 22.24 22.44 11.56
CA CYS A 267 22.38 22.87 10.18
C CYS A 267 21.16 23.74 9.78
N PRO A 268 21.01 24.94 10.39
CA PRO A 268 19.79 25.76 10.29
C PRO A 268 19.43 26.16 8.85
N GLU A 269 20.44 26.26 7.97
CA GLU A 269 20.29 26.59 6.55
C GLU A 269 19.67 25.46 5.72
N CYS A 270 19.57 24.25 6.27
CA CYS A 270 18.98 23.12 5.57
C CYS A 270 17.47 23.32 5.38
N LYS A 271 17.01 23.21 4.13
CA LYS A 271 15.59 23.24 3.77
C LYS A 271 14.94 21.89 4.04
N ILE A 272 13.80 21.89 4.71
CA ILE A 272 13.00 20.71 5.02
C ILE A 272 11.77 20.73 4.12
N ILE A 273 11.68 19.72 3.26
CA ILE A 273 10.58 19.56 2.30
C ILE A 273 9.69 18.41 2.74
N GLY A 274 8.44 18.73 3.07
CA GLY A 274 7.40 17.75 3.39
C GLY A 274 6.67 17.28 2.13
N VAL A 275 6.46 15.98 2.00
CA VAL A 275 5.69 15.38 0.90
C VAL A 275 4.41 14.77 1.44
N ASP A 276 3.28 15.14 0.86
CA ASP A 276 1.95 14.73 1.31
C ASP A 276 1.08 14.31 0.11
N PRO A 277 0.41 13.15 0.11
CA PRO A 277 -0.38 12.72 -1.03
C PRO A 277 -1.63 13.58 -1.22
N GLU A 278 -2.06 13.77 -2.46
CA GLU A 278 -3.41 14.27 -2.76
C GLU A 278 -4.46 13.43 -2.00
N GLY A 279 -5.44 14.09 -1.38
CA GLY A 279 -6.44 13.44 -0.53
C GLY A 279 -6.13 13.50 0.97
N SER A 280 -4.88 13.78 1.34
CA SER A 280 -4.46 14.09 2.71
C SER A 280 -4.58 15.58 3.04
N ILE A 281 -4.79 15.89 4.34
CA ILE A 281 -4.92 17.26 4.87
C ILE A 281 -3.68 17.75 5.62
N VAL A 282 -2.57 17.02 5.54
CA VAL A 282 -1.38 17.27 6.37
C VAL A 282 -0.58 18.49 5.91
N ALA A 283 -0.52 18.75 4.61
CA ALA A 283 0.30 19.84 4.05
C ALA A 283 -0.19 21.25 4.42
N LEU A 284 0.74 22.21 4.43
CA LEU A 284 0.48 23.64 4.54
C LEU A 284 1.04 24.41 3.33
N PRO A 285 0.39 25.51 2.89
CA PRO A 285 -0.86 26.05 3.44
C PRO A 285 -2.07 25.20 3.03
N SER A 286 -3.20 25.34 3.75
CA SER A 286 -4.36 24.44 3.64
C SER A 286 -5.00 24.38 2.24
N GLU A 287 -4.77 25.41 1.42
CA GLU A 287 -5.21 25.48 0.03
C GLU A 287 -4.64 24.34 -0.83
N LEU A 288 -3.45 23.84 -0.49
CA LEU A 288 -2.83 22.70 -1.18
C LEU A 288 -3.62 21.40 -0.99
N ASN A 289 -4.49 21.32 0.02
CA ASN A 289 -5.24 20.11 0.33
C ASN A 289 -6.59 20.05 -0.37
N ARG A 290 -6.95 21.07 -1.16
CA ARG A 290 -8.19 21.06 -1.95
C ARG A 290 -8.02 20.12 -3.13
N THR A 291 -8.70 18.98 -3.08
CA THR A 291 -8.72 18.01 -4.18
C THR A 291 -10.07 17.33 -4.30
N ASN A 292 -10.40 16.93 -5.52
CA ASN A 292 -11.56 16.07 -5.81
C ASN A 292 -11.20 14.58 -5.74
N ASN A 293 -9.91 14.24 -5.64
CA ASN A 293 -9.44 12.87 -5.57
C ASN A 293 -9.11 12.50 -4.12
N THR A 294 -9.90 11.57 -3.57
CA THR A 294 -9.75 11.07 -2.20
C THR A 294 -9.19 9.64 -2.16
N ALA A 295 -9.07 8.98 -3.31
CA ALA A 295 -8.52 7.64 -3.41
C ALA A 295 -6.99 7.70 -3.56
N VAL A 296 -6.27 7.14 -2.58
CA VAL A 296 -4.80 7.14 -2.53
C VAL A 296 -4.25 5.73 -2.45
N GLU A 297 -3.75 5.17 -3.53
CA GLU A 297 -3.15 3.84 -3.58
C GLU A 297 -1.76 3.75 -2.94
N VAL A 298 -1.01 4.85 -2.90
CA VAL A 298 0.26 4.91 -2.16
C VAL A 298 0.02 4.66 -0.68
N GLU A 299 0.79 3.74 -0.11
CA GLU A 299 0.66 3.36 1.30
C GLU A 299 1.72 4.05 2.18
N GLY A 300 1.31 4.41 3.41
CA GLY A 300 2.23 4.82 4.49
C GLY A 300 2.48 6.32 4.65
N ILE A 301 1.91 7.16 3.79
CA ILE A 301 1.91 8.63 3.88
C ILE A 301 0.49 9.19 3.76
N GLY A 302 0.27 10.39 4.30
CA GLY A 302 -1.02 11.09 4.32
C GLY A 302 -1.99 10.63 5.40
N HIS A 303 -2.83 11.57 5.88
CA HIS A 303 -3.90 11.33 6.85
C HIS A 303 -5.06 12.32 6.66
N ASP A 304 -6.25 11.90 7.12
CA ASP A 304 -7.47 12.71 7.25
C ASP A 304 -7.54 13.48 8.59
N PHE A 305 -6.49 13.38 9.41
CA PHE A 305 -6.27 14.13 10.65
C PHE A 305 -4.80 14.57 10.75
N ILE A 306 -4.51 15.45 11.72
CA ILE A 306 -3.14 15.91 12.01
C ILE A 306 -2.59 15.15 13.24
N PRO A 307 -1.61 14.25 13.09
CA PRO A 307 -1.06 13.51 14.21
C PRO A 307 -0.39 14.43 15.24
N THR A 308 -0.51 14.10 16.53
CA THR A 308 0.07 14.89 17.63
C THR A 308 1.60 15.02 17.53
N VAL A 309 2.29 13.98 17.04
CA VAL A 309 3.75 13.99 16.88
C VAL A 309 4.26 14.81 15.68
N LEU A 310 3.37 15.30 14.82
CA LEU A 310 3.74 16.13 13.67
C LEU A 310 3.85 17.60 14.09
N ASP A 311 5.07 18.13 14.01
CA ASP A 311 5.31 19.56 14.08
C ASP A 311 5.45 20.12 12.66
N ARG A 312 4.44 20.88 12.20
CA ARG A 312 4.43 21.46 10.85
C ARG A 312 5.28 22.73 10.75
N SER A 313 5.59 23.36 11.90
CA SER A 313 6.33 24.63 11.94
C SER A 313 7.81 24.49 11.52
N VAL A 314 8.36 23.27 11.63
CA VAL A 314 9.74 22.96 11.22
C VAL A 314 9.87 22.56 9.75
N VAL A 315 8.76 22.48 9.00
CA VAL A 315 8.75 22.17 7.57
C VAL A 315 8.73 23.48 6.78
N ASP A 316 9.75 23.72 5.96
CA ASP A 316 9.88 24.97 5.21
C ASP A 316 8.90 25.04 4.03
N GLN A 317 8.65 23.89 3.38
CA GLN A 317 7.74 23.84 2.24
C GLN A 317 7.10 22.46 2.09
N TRP A 318 5.82 22.44 1.70
CA TRP A 318 5.09 21.22 1.38
C TRP A 318 4.86 21.08 -0.13
N TYR A 319 4.87 19.83 -0.59
CA TYR A 319 4.50 19.46 -1.95
C TYR A 319 3.46 18.35 -1.92
N LYS A 320 2.46 18.45 -2.80
CA LYS A 320 1.51 17.37 -3.05
C LYS A 320 2.10 16.37 -4.03
N CYS A 321 1.81 15.09 -3.82
CA CYS A 321 2.14 14.02 -4.76
C CYS A 321 0.90 13.20 -5.13
N ASN A 322 0.87 12.65 -6.34
CA ASN A 322 -0.16 11.73 -6.79
C ASN A 322 0.40 10.30 -6.93
N ASP A 323 -0.49 9.31 -7.02
CA ASP A 323 -0.13 7.90 -7.11
C ASP A 323 0.68 7.56 -8.37
N ARG A 324 0.27 8.12 -9.52
CA ARG A 324 0.90 7.85 -10.81
C ARG A 324 2.39 8.19 -10.80
N ASP A 325 2.72 9.42 -10.43
CA ASP A 325 4.11 9.89 -10.38
C ASP A 325 4.92 9.14 -9.32
N SER A 326 4.28 8.81 -8.20
CA SER A 326 4.90 8.03 -7.11
C SER A 326 5.33 6.64 -7.58
N PHE A 327 4.43 5.90 -8.25
CA PHE A 327 4.74 4.55 -8.72
C PHE A 327 5.69 4.54 -9.92
N LEU A 328 5.54 5.47 -10.87
CA LEU A 328 6.48 5.60 -11.98
C LEU A 328 7.89 5.92 -11.47
N MET A 329 8.02 6.85 -10.52
CA MET A 329 9.32 7.17 -9.92
C MET A 329 9.90 6.01 -9.11
N SER A 330 9.07 5.26 -8.38
CA SER A 330 9.50 4.04 -7.66
C SER A 330 10.09 3.00 -8.61
N ARG A 331 9.44 2.78 -9.77
CA ARG A 331 9.96 1.85 -10.79
C ARG A 331 11.23 2.38 -11.45
N ARG A 332 11.39 3.69 -11.61
CA ARG A 332 12.65 4.30 -12.07
C ARG A 332 13.77 4.12 -11.04
N LEU A 333 13.52 4.31 -9.74
CA LEU A 333 14.50 4.04 -8.68
C LEU A 333 15.03 2.60 -8.75
N ILE A 334 14.13 1.64 -8.98
CA ILE A 334 14.49 0.23 -9.16
C ILE A 334 15.31 0.05 -10.44
N ARG A 335 14.79 0.50 -11.59
CA ARG A 335 15.38 0.24 -12.92
C ARG A 335 16.69 0.97 -13.16
N GLU A 336 16.80 2.22 -12.73
CA GLU A 336 17.92 3.11 -13.07
C GLU A 336 19.00 3.08 -12.00
N GLU A 337 18.62 3.03 -10.71
CA GLU A 337 19.54 3.12 -9.58
C GLU A 337 19.72 1.78 -8.83
N GLY A 338 18.91 0.76 -9.12
CA GLY A 338 18.97 -0.52 -8.41
C GLY A 338 18.44 -0.47 -6.98
N LEU A 339 17.65 0.54 -6.63
CA LEU A 339 17.12 0.76 -5.27
C LEU A 339 15.74 0.11 -5.12
N LEU A 340 15.69 -1.05 -4.46
CA LEU A 340 14.48 -1.88 -4.28
C LEU A 340 13.52 -1.33 -3.22
N CYS A 341 12.97 -0.15 -3.48
CA CYS A 341 12.16 0.64 -2.55
C CYS A 341 10.65 0.64 -2.88
N GLY A 342 9.83 1.07 -1.93
CA GLY A 342 8.37 1.11 -2.03
C GLY A 342 7.78 2.40 -2.61
N GLY A 343 6.45 2.47 -2.70
CA GLY A 343 5.72 3.56 -3.36
C GLY A 343 5.99 4.96 -2.78
N SER A 344 6.02 5.08 -1.45
CA SER A 344 6.30 6.36 -0.77
C SER A 344 7.74 6.87 -1.01
N SER A 345 8.67 5.97 -1.35
CA SER A 345 10.03 6.33 -1.77
C SER A 345 10.00 7.05 -3.12
N GLY A 346 9.16 6.59 -4.05
CA GLY A 346 8.92 7.28 -5.30
C GLY A 346 8.20 8.62 -5.13
N SER A 347 7.25 8.73 -4.19
CA SER A 347 6.62 10.02 -3.84
C SER A 347 7.66 11.04 -3.36
N ALA A 348 8.54 10.64 -2.45
CA ALA A 348 9.60 11.52 -1.96
C ALA A 348 10.58 11.93 -3.08
N MET A 349 10.98 10.97 -3.91
CA MET A 349 11.90 11.23 -5.03
C MET A 349 11.28 12.07 -6.14
N SER A 350 9.99 11.89 -6.45
CA SER A 350 9.29 12.65 -7.49
C SER A 350 9.18 14.14 -7.12
N VAL A 351 9.02 14.45 -5.82
CA VAL A 351 9.12 15.82 -5.32
C VAL A 351 10.56 16.28 -5.26
N ALA A 352 11.52 15.44 -4.83
CA ALA A 352 12.91 15.84 -4.70
C ALA A 352 13.50 16.35 -6.02
N VAL A 353 13.20 15.71 -7.15
CA VAL A 353 13.66 16.16 -8.46
C VAL A 353 13.02 17.47 -8.93
N GLN A 354 11.94 17.91 -8.29
CA GLN A 354 11.31 19.21 -8.54
C GLN A 354 11.87 20.28 -7.60
N ALA A 355 11.89 19.99 -6.30
CA ALA A 355 12.35 20.92 -5.26
C ALA A 355 13.86 21.22 -5.35
N ALA A 356 14.67 20.23 -5.76
CA ALA A 356 16.12 20.39 -5.83
C ALA A 356 16.61 21.16 -7.07
N LYS A 357 15.72 21.61 -7.97
CA LYS A 357 16.11 22.36 -9.18
C LYS A 357 16.81 23.68 -8.88
N ASP A 358 16.47 24.30 -7.75
CA ASP A 358 17.05 25.57 -7.32
C ASP A 358 18.40 25.40 -6.61
N LEU A 359 18.81 24.16 -6.33
CA LEU A 359 20.10 23.88 -5.71
C LEU A 359 21.23 23.95 -6.74
N LYS A 360 22.35 24.52 -6.31
CA LYS A 360 23.56 24.75 -7.10
C LYS A 360 24.52 23.55 -6.98
N ASP A 361 25.53 23.56 -7.84
CA ASP A 361 26.65 22.62 -7.74
C ASP A 361 27.33 22.73 -6.37
N GLY A 362 27.81 21.60 -5.84
CA GLY A 362 28.34 21.47 -4.49
C GLY A 362 27.30 21.42 -3.36
N GLN A 363 26.02 21.66 -3.63
CA GLN A 363 24.95 21.48 -2.64
C GLN A 363 24.45 20.04 -2.63
N ARG A 364 23.84 19.63 -1.50
CA ARG A 364 23.38 18.25 -1.25
C ARG A 364 21.90 18.22 -0.88
N CYS A 365 21.14 17.40 -1.60
CA CYS A 365 19.75 17.05 -1.31
C CYS A 365 19.66 15.60 -0.87
N VAL A 366 19.09 15.34 0.31
CA VAL A 366 18.87 14.00 0.87
C VAL A 366 17.40 13.64 0.76
N VAL A 367 17.09 12.43 0.28
CA VAL A 367 15.73 11.90 0.15
C VAL A 367 15.59 10.66 1.03
N ILE A 368 14.57 10.62 1.89
CA ILE A 368 14.29 9.44 2.71
C ILE A 368 13.52 8.42 1.88
N LEU A 369 14.04 7.19 1.76
CA LEU A 369 13.36 6.07 1.09
C LEU A 369 12.81 5.10 2.16
N PRO A 370 11.52 5.15 2.51
CA PRO A 370 11.03 4.61 3.78
C PRO A 370 11.03 3.08 3.90
N ASP A 371 10.68 2.34 2.83
CA ASP A 371 10.47 0.90 2.90
C ASP A 371 10.81 0.17 1.59
N SER A 372 10.84 -1.16 1.67
CA SER A 372 11.28 -2.03 0.57
C SER A 372 10.14 -2.38 -0.39
N VAL A 373 10.51 -2.85 -1.59
CA VAL A 373 9.56 -3.37 -2.60
C VAL A 373 8.77 -4.59 -2.12
N ARG A 374 9.24 -5.30 -1.08
CA ARG A 374 8.61 -6.53 -0.54
C ARG A 374 7.12 -6.36 -0.25
N ASN A 375 6.72 -5.19 0.22
CA ASN A 375 5.33 -4.91 0.58
C ASN A 375 4.39 -4.77 -0.63
N TYR A 376 4.93 -4.71 -1.86
CA TYR A 376 4.20 -4.24 -3.04
C TYR A 376 4.38 -5.14 -4.28
N MET A 377 4.77 -6.40 -4.06
CA MET A 377 5.09 -7.35 -5.13
C MET A 377 3.91 -7.55 -6.10
N SER A 378 2.69 -7.64 -5.58
CA SER A 378 1.45 -7.76 -6.35
C SER A 378 0.81 -6.42 -6.75
N LYS A 379 1.39 -5.29 -6.32
CA LYS A 379 0.89 -3.93 -6.58
C LYS A 379 1.71 -3.21 -7.66
N PHE A 380 2.33 -2.07 -7.36
CA PHE A 380 2.98 -1.21 -8.36
C PHE A 380 4.14 -1.89 -9.12
N LEU A 381 4.70 -2.96 -8.55
CA LEU A 381 5.72 -3.76 -9.24
C LEU A 381 5.13 -4.57 -10.40
N ASN A 382 3.86 -4.96 -10.28
CA ASN A 382 3.12 -5.72 -11.28
C ASN A 382 2.55 -4.78 -12.36
N ASP A 383 3.00 -4.97 -13.60
CA ASP A 383 2.53 -4.21 -14.77
C ASP A 383 1.01 -4.27 -14.95
N LYS A 384 0.40 -5.44 -14.70
CA LYS A 384 -1.06 -5.61 -14.84
C LYS A 384 -1.81 -4.75 -13.83
N TRP A 385 -1.33 -4.69 -12.59
CA TRP A 385 -1.91 -3.84 -11.55
C TRP A 385 -1.75 -2.35 -11.93
N MET A 386 -0.58 -1.96 -12.45
CA MET A 386 -0.34 -0.59 -12.91
C MET A 386 -1.25 -0.18 -14.08
N ILE A 387 -1.50 -1.08 -15.03
CA ILE A 387 -2.42 -0.85 -16.17
C ILE A 387 -3.87 -0.79 -15.67
N LYS A 388 -4.29 -1.74 -14.82
CA LYS A 388 -5.65 -1.80 -14.25
C LYS A 388 -6.03 -0.51 -13.52
N ASN A 389 -5.07 0.09 -12.80
CA ASN A 389 -5.28 1.34 -12.08
C ASN A 389 -4.96 2.60 -12.91
N GLY A 390 -4.68 2.44 -14.22
CA GLY A 390 -4.46 3.57 -15.14
C GLY A 390 -3.14 4.32 -14.95
N PHE A 391 -2.18 3.77 -14.20
CA PHE A 391 -0.88 4.39 -13.96
C PHE A 391 0.13 4.12 -15.08
N LEU A 392 -0.04 3.00 -15.79
CA LEU A 392 0.72 2.65 -16.99
C LEU A 392 -0.24 2.54 -18.17
N ASN A 393 0.17 3.04 -19.33
CA ASN A 393 -0.57 2.81 -20.57
C ASN A 393 -0.41 1.34 -20.96
N ASP A 394 -1.46 0.72 -21.48
CA ASP A 394 -1.40 -0.62 -22.06
C ASP A 394 -0.58 -0.59 -23.36
N VAL A 395 0.75 -0.66 -23.21
CA VAL A 395 1.69 -0.79 -24.32
C VAL A 395 1.88 -2.27 -24.60
N GLN A 396 0.80 -2.98 -24.95
CA GLN A 396 0.97 -4.21 -25.71
C GLN A 396 1.55 -3.84 -27.08
N GLU A 397 2.88 -3.88 -27.21
CA GLU A 397 3.61 -3.64 -28.47
C GLU A 397 3.23 -4.65 -29.57
N HIS A 398 2.62 -5.79 -29.19
CA HIS A 398 2.07 -6.77 -30.11
C HIS A 398 0.63 -7.14 -29.76
N LYS A 399 -0.30 -6.26 -30.14
CA LYS A 399 -1.73 -6.61 -30.21
C LYS A 399 -1.93 -7.66 -31.32
N PRO A 400 -2.44 -8.87 -31.00
CA PRO A 400 -2.77 -9.85 -32.02
C PRO A 400 -3.83 -9.30 -33.00
N TRP A 401 -3.93 -9.90 -34.20
CA TRP A 401 -4.88 -9.48 -35.24
C TRP A 401 -6.34 -9.38 -34.77
N TRP A 402 -6.70 -10.14 -33.72
CA TRP A 402 -8.05 -10.20 -33.18
C TRP A 402 -8.36 -9.19 -32.06
N TRP A 403 -7.38 -8.41 -31.61
CA TRP A 403 -7.50 -7.55 -30.43
C TRP A 403 -8.69 -6.57 -30.50
N ASN A 404 -8.97 -6.05 -31.68
CA ASN A 404 -10.05 -5.07 -31.92
C ASN A 404 -11.36 -5.70 -32.43
N ILE A 405 -11.42 -7.03 -32.55
CA ILE A 405 -12.66 -7.73 -32.92
C ILE A 405 -13.65 -7.61 -31.75
N LYS A 406 -14.94 -7.45 -32.02
CA LYS A 406 -15.99 -7.38 -30.98
C LYS A 406 -16.34 -8.75 -30.42
N VAL A 407 -16.71 -8.83 -29.14
CA VAL A 407 -17.16 -10.05 -28.46
C VAL A 407 -18.32 -10.74 -29.19
N GLN A 408 -19.22 -9.97 -29.81
CA GLN A 408 -20.33 -10.49 -30.61
C GLN A 408 -19.88 -11.49 -31.70
N LYS A 409 -18.67 -11.33 -32.25
CA LYS A 409 -18.15 -12.22 -33.30
C LYS A 409 -17.82 -13.62 -32.82
N LEU A 410 -17.81 -13.88 -31.51
CA LEU A 410 -17.58 -15.21 -30.95
C LEU A 410 -18.78 -16.16 -31.11
N ASN A 411 -19.92 -15.69 -31.68
CA ASN A 411 -21.12 -16.49 -31.92
C ASN A 411 -21.55 -17.31 -30.69
N LEU A 412 -21.69 -16.60 -29.58
CA LEU A 412 -21.96 -17.21 -28.29
C LEU A 412 -23.36 -17.79 -28.19
N SER A 413 -23.47 -18.94 -27.52
CA SER A 413 -24.75 -19.56 -27.20
C SER A 413 -25.25 -19.07 -25.84
N ALA A 414 -26.57 -18.98 -25.71
CA ALA A 414 -27.23 -18.67 -24.44
C ALA A 414 -26.84 -19.72 -23.38
N PRO A 415 -26.41 -19.30 -22.19
CA PRO A 415 -25.98 -20.23 -21.16
C PRO A 415 -27.18 -20.84 -20.45
N LEU A 416 -26.99 -22.02 -19.87
CA LEU A 416 -27.87 -22.52 -18.84
C LEU A 416 -27.76 -21.61 -17.60
N ILE A 417 -28.89 -21.21 -17.03
CA ILE A 417 -28.95 -20.36 -15.82
C ILE A 417 -29.54 -21.17 -14.66
N LEU A 418 -29.00 -20.99 -13.46
CA LEU A 418 -29.55 -21.54 -12.22
C LEU A 418 -30.15 -20.43 -11.34
N LEU A 419 -31.25 -20.74 -10.65
CA LEU A 419 -31.81 -19.87 -9.63
C LEU A 419 -31.04 -20.02 -8.30
N PRO A 420 -30.98 -18.98 -7.45
CA PRO A 420 -30.21 -19.02 -6.20
C PRO A 420 -30.68 -20.11 -5.21
N GLU A 421 -31.95 -20.49 -5.26
CA GLU A 421 -32.59 -21.44 -4.35
C GLU A 421 -32.37 -22.90 -4.77
N VAL A 422 -31.80 -23.15 -5.95
CA VAL A 422 -31.49 -24.49 -6.43
C VAL A 422 -30.51 -25.16 -5.46
N SER A 423 -30.79 -26.40 -5.07
CA SER A 423 -29.90 -27.16 -4.19
C SER A 423 -28.64 -27.62 -4.92
N CYS A 424 -27.54 -27.82 -4.18
CA CYS A 424 -26.29 -28.34 -4.72
C CYS A 424 -26.48 -29.68 -5.46
N GLN A 425 -27.31 -30.57 -4.92
CA GLN A 425 -27.67 -31.82 -5.60
C GLN A 425 -28.34 -31.57 -6.95
N LYS A 426 -29.34 -30.68 -6.98
CA LYS A 426 -30.10 -30.42 -8.21
C LYS A 426 -29.25 -29.71 -9.25
N ALA A 427 -28.36 -28.80 -8.84
CA ALA A 427 -27.39 -28.17 -9.72
C ALA A 427 -26.45 -29.19 -10.37
N ILE A 428 -25.93 -30.16 -9.61
CA ILE A 428 -25.09 -31.25 -10.15
C ILE A 428 -25.84 -32.09 -11.18
N GLU A 429 -27.10 -32.45 -10.90
CA GLU A 429 -27.95 -33.22 -11.83
C GLU A 429 -28.19 -32.45 -13.14
N ILE A 430 -28.61 -31.19 -13.05
CA ILE A 430 -28.90 -30.35 -14.22
C ILE A 430 -27.63 -30.16 -15.07
N LEU A 431 -26.50 -29.84 -14.44
CA LEU A 431 -25.23 -29.64 -15.12
C LEU A 431 -24.78 -30.91 -15.86
N ARG A 432 -24.85 -32.08 -15.23
CA ARG A 432 -24.52 -33.36 -15.88
C ARG A 432 -25.48 -33.74 -17.00
N GLU A 433 -26.79 -33.62 -16.78
CA GLU A 433 -27.80 -34.02 -17.76
C GLU A 433 -27.74 -33.14 -19.01
N LYS A 434 -27.51 -31.84 -18.83
CA LYS A 434 -27.41 -30.87 -19.92
C LYS A 434 -26.00 -30.77 -20.52
N GLY A 435 -25.02 -31.47 -19.95
CA GLY A 435 -23.64 -31.49 -20.44
C GLY A 435 -22.88 -30.16 -20.24
N TYR A 436 -23.21 -29.40 -19.19
CA TYR A 436 -22.52 -28.16 -18.82
C TYR A 436 -21.63 -28.39 -17.60
N ASP A 437 -20.41 -27.87 -17.63
CA ASP A 437 -19.50 -27.94 -16.47
C ASP A 437 -19.74 -26.81 -15.45
N GLN A 438 -20.50 -25.78 -15.84
CA GLN A 438 -20.78 -24.61 -15.03
C GLN A 438 -22.05 -23.89 -15.46
N ALA A 439 -22.59 -23.08 -14.56
CA ALA A 439 -23.71 -22.20 -14.85
C ALA A 439 -23.65 -20.91 -14.00
N PRO A 440 -24.02 -19.76 -14.58
CA PRO A 440 -24.32 -18.53 -13.85
C PRO A 440 -25.55 -18.71 -12.96
N VAL A 441 -25.49 -18.10 -11.77
CA VAL A 441 -26.61 -18.01 -10.84
C VAL A 441 -27.21 -16.61 -10.93
N VAL A 442 -28.50 -16.54 -11.29
CA VAL A 442 -29.21 -15.28 -11.54
C VAL A 442 -30.50 -15.28 -10.74
N ALA A 443 -30.73 -14.24 -9.94
CA ALA A 443 -31.96 -14.07 -9.18
C ALA A 443 -33.15 -13.74 -10.11
N GLU A 444 -34.39 -13.92 -9.63
CA GLU A 444 -35.61 -13.58 -10.38
C GLU A 444 -35.66 -12.10 -10.82
N SER A 445 -34.98 -11.22 -10.08
CA SER A 445 -34.83 -9.79 -10.42
C SER A 445 -33.93 -9.52 -11.63
N GLY A 446 -33.25 -10.54 -12.17
CA GLY A 446 -32.21 -10.40 -13.20
C GLY A 446 -30.81 -10.10 -12.64
N LEU A 447 -30.67 -10.00 -11.31
CA LEU A 447 -29.36 -9.77 -10.69
C LEU A 447 -28.49 -11.04 -10.78
N ILE A 448 -27.33 -10.91 -11.43
CA ILE A 448 -26.33 -11.98 -11.52
C ILE A 448 -25.57 -12.03 -10.19
N LEU A 449 -25.67 -13.15 -9.47
CA LEU A 449 -25.01 -13.36 -8.18
C LEU A 449 -23.60 -13.93 -8.32
N GLY A 450 -23.31 -14.63 -9.42
CA GLY A 450 -22.01 -15.27 -9.64
C GLY A 450 -22.08 -16.53 -10.48
N MET A 451 -21.05 -17.37 -10.37
CA MET A 451 -20.88 -18.60 -11.16
C MET A 451 -20.78 -19.83 -10.25
N VAL A 452 -21.38 -20.94 -10.66
CA VAL A 452 -21.25 -22.24 -10.00
C VAL A 452 -20.63 -23.23 -10.98
N THR A 453 -19.66 -24.00 -10.52
CA THR A 453 -19.04 -25.07 -11.32
C THR A 453 -19.32 -26.43 -10.70
N LEU A 454 -19.40 -27.46 -11.55
CA LEU A 454 -19.59 -28.84 -11.11
C LEU A 454 -18.48 -29.28 -10.15
N SER A 455 -17.23 -28.91 -10.47
CA SER A 455 -16.05 -29.25 -9.66
C SER A 455 -16.06 -28.57 -8.29
N ASN A 456 -16.38 -27.27 -8.22
CA ASN A 456 -16.41 -26.55 -6.93
C ASN A 456 -17.53 -27.06 -6.03
N THR A 457 -18.71 -27.33 -6.61
CA THR A 457 -19.85 -27.87 -5.88
C THR A 457 -19.52 -29.24 -5.28
N LEU A 458 -18.95 -30.15 -6.08
CA LEU A 458 -18.54 -31.47 -5.61
C LEU A 458 -17.44 -31.39 -4.56
N THR A 459 -16.42 -30.55 -4.76
CA THR A 459 -15.30 -30.39 -3.83
C THR A 459 -15.77 -29.83 -2.48
N SER A 460 -16.66 -28.83 -2.50
CA SER A 460 -17.22 -28.23 -1.28
C SER A 460 -18.08 -29.21 -0.49
N VAL A 461 -18.85 -30.06 -1.18
CA VAL A 461 -19.63 -31.11 -0.52
C VAL A 461 -18.74 -32.20 0.06
N LEU A 462 -17.71 -32.64 -0.67
CA LEU A 462 -16.75 -33.64 -0.20
C LEU A 462 -15.89 -33.15 0.97
N ALA A 463 -15.56 -31.84 1.00
CA ALA A 463 -14.81 -31.21 2.08
C ALA A 463 -15.66 -30.91 3.33
N GLY A 464 -16.98 -31.12 3.28
CA GLY A 464 -17.91 -30.86 4.38
C GLY A 464 -18.24 -29.37 4.59
N SER A 465 -17.79 -28.47 3.71
CA SER A 465 -18.13 -27.04 3.77
C SER A 465 -19.54 -26.73 3.27
N ALA A 466 -20.15 -27.65 2.50
CA ALA A 466 -21.55 -27.59 2.06
C ALA A 466 -22.22 -28.98 2.12
N GLN A 467 -23.55 -29.01 2.18
CA GLN A 467 -24.37 -30.21 2.10
C GLN A 467 -25.10 -30.30 0.75
N PHE A 468 -25.48 -31.50 0.31
CA PHE A 468 -26.24 -31.68 -0.94
C PHE A 468 -27.59 -30.94 -0.97
N SER A 469 -28.20 -30.76 0.21
CA SER A 469 -29.43 -30.00 0.40
C SER A 469 -29.24 -28.49 0.46
N ASP A 470 -28.01 -27.99 0.62
CA ASP A 470 -27.74 -26.56 0.73
C ASP A 470 -27.98 -25.85 -0.62
N PRO A 471 -28.40 -24.58 -0.61
CA PRO A 471 -28.54 -23.79 -1.83
C PRO A 471 -27.19 -23.52 -2.49
N VAL A 472 -27.19 -23.37 -3.82
CA VAL A 472 -25.97 -23.11 -4.60
C VAL A 472 -25.27 -21.79 -4.23
N THR A 473 -25.97 -20.86 -3.59
CA THR A 473 -25.40 -19.60 -3.07
C THR A 473 -24.28 -19.82 -2.06
N LYS A 474 -24.22 -20.98 -1.40
CA LYS A 474 -23.17 -21.32 -0.43
C LYS A 474 -21.84 -21.69 -1.09
N VAL A 475 -21.86 -22.07 -2.37
CA VAL A 475 -20.69 -22.56 -3.15
C VAL A 475 -20.43 -21.72 -4.40
N ILE A 476 -20.98 -20.51 -4.43
CA ILE A 476 -20.89 -19.60 -5.58
C ILE A 476 -19.52 -18.91 -5.64
N TYR A 477 -19.02 -18.71 -6.86
CA TYR A 477 -17.96 -17.75 -7.14
C TYR A 477 -18.59 -16.38 -7.43
N ASP A 478 -18.43 -15.44 -6.52
CA ASP A 478 -18.96 -14.08 -6.60
C ASP A 478 -18.03 -13.11 -7.36
N GLN A 479 -16.77 -13.49 -7.59
CA GLN A 479 -15.81 -12.71 -8.37
C GLN A 479 -15.96 -12.99 -9.87
N PHE A 480 -16.57 -12.05 -10.58
CA PHE A 480 -16.68 -12.04 -12.03
C PHE A 480 -16.67 -10.62 -12.57
N SER A 481 -16.31 -10.49 -13.85
CA SER A 481 -16.42 -9.23 -14.59
C SER A 481 -17.51 -9.31 -15.65
N LYS A 482 -18.28 -8.23 -15.79
CA LYS A 482 -19.27 -8.08 -16.86
C LYS A 482 -18.61 -7.50 -18.12
N ILE A 483 -19.01 -7.99 -19.30
CA ILE A 483 -18.56 -7.48 -20.59
C ILE A 483 -19.74 -7.38 -21.57
N SER A 484 -19.75 -6.35 -22.42
CA SER A 484 -20.80 -6.17 -23.43
C SER A 484 -20.47 -6.91 -24.74
N LEU A 485 -21.49 -7.22 -25.54
CA LEU A 485 -21.30 -7.73 -26.92
C LEU A 485 -20.51 -6.75 -27.81
N GLU A 486 -20.57 -5.45 -27.50
CA GLU A 486 -19.90 -4.39 -28.26
C GLU A 486 -18.43 -4.18 -27.86
N ASP A 487 -18.00 -4.74 -26.73
CA ASP A 487 -16.63 -4.65 -26.25
C ASP A 487 -15.66 -5.44 -27.14
N SER A 488 -14.37 -5.08 -27.09
CA SER A 488 -13.33 -5.77 -27.87
C SER A 488 -12.85 -7.06 -27.21
N LEU A 489 -12.35 -7.99 -28.03
CA LEU A 489 -11.71 -9.21 -27.55
C LEU A 489 -10.42 -8.93 -26.78
N GLY A 490 -9.73 -7.83 -27.08
CA GLY A 490 -8.61 -7.36 -26.27
C GLY A 490 -9.04 -7.04 -24.84
N LYS A 491 -10.15 -6.31 -24.66
CA LYS A 491 -10.74 -6.05 -23.35
C LYS A 491 -11.15 -7.34 -22.64
N LEU A 492 -11.75 -8.30 -23.36
CA LEU A 492 -12.06 -9.63 -22.83
C LEU A 492 -10.79 -10.38 -22.37
N SER A 493 -9.73 -10.35 -23.17
CA SER A 493 -8.44 -10.99 -22.84
C SER A 493 -7.86 -10.40 -21.55
N CYS A 494 -7.87 -9.08 -21.39
CA CYS A 494 -7.40 -8.41 -20.19
C CYS A 494 -8.23 -8.77 -18.94
N ILE A 495 -9.55 -8.95 -19.10
CA ILE A 495 -10.44 -9.40 -18.02
C ILE A 495 -10.07 -10.83 -17.61
N LEU A 496 -9.97 -11.74 -18.57
CA LEU A 496 -9.70 -13.17 -18.33
C LEU A 496 -8.29 -13.46 -17.76
N GLU A 497 -7.40 -12.48 -17.77
CA GLU A 497 -6.10 -12.59 -17.09
C GLU A 497 -6.19 -12.42 -15.57
N ASN A 498 -7.24 -11.78 -15.06
CA ASN A 498 -7.40 -11.45 -13.65
C ASN A 498 -8.63 -12.14 -13.04
N ASP A 499 -9.72 -12.23 -13.80
CA ASP A 499 -10.95 -12.87 -13.38
C ASP A 499 -11.09 -14.22 -14.07
N HIS A 500 -11.50 -15.22 -13.30
CA HIS A 500 -11.70 -16.57 -13.84
C HIS A 500 -12.92 -16.63 -14.77
N PHE A 501 -13.88 -15.71 -14.57
CA PHE A 501 -15.13 -15.64 -15.32
C PHE A 501 -15.38 -14.25 -15.89
N ALA A 502 -15.65 -14.19 -17.19
CA ALA A 502 -16.20 -13.01 -17.84
C ALA A 502 -17.64 -13.32 -18.30
N ILE A 503 -18.59 -12.55 -17.79
CA ILE A 503 -20.01 -12.72 -18.05
C ILE A 503 -20.45 -11.73 -19.12
N VAL A 504 -20.90 -12.23 -20.27
CA VAL A 504 -21.33 -11.43 -21.42
C VAL A 504 -22.78 -11.02 -21.24
N VAL A 505 -23.01 -9.73 -21.00
CA VAL A 505 -24.34 -9.15 -20.79
C VAL A 505 -24.77 -8.30 -21.99
N HIS A 506 -26.07 -8.23 -22.22
CA HIS A 506 -26.68 -7.39 -23.25
C HIS A 506 -27.87 -6.63 -22.69
N GLU A 507 -27.93 -5.33 -22.98
CA GLU A 507 -29.08 -4.50 -22.63
C GLU A 507 -30.16 -4.66 -23.70
N GLN A 508 -31.36 -5.09 -23.30
CA GLN A 508 -32.55 -5.04 -24.14
C GLN A 508 -33.53 -4.00 -23.60
N MET A 509 -33.97 -3.10 -24.49
CA MET A 509 -35.06 -2.16 -24.25
C MET A 509 -36.40 -2.92 -24.27
N GLN A 510 -37.09 -3.02 -23.12
CA GLN A 510 -38.47 -3.48 -23.08
C GLN A 510 -39.43 -2.28 -23.09
N CYS A 511 -40.16 -2.09 -24.18
CA CYS A 511 -41.33 -1.21 -24.20
C CYS A 511 -42.55 -1.96 -23.64
N ARG A 512 -43.00 -1.60 -22.44
CA ARG A 512 -44.40 -1.84 -22.04
C ARG A 512 -45.21 -0.62 -22.47
N TYR A 513 -46.39 -0.85 -23.05
CA TYR A 513 -47.28 0.20 -23.52
C TYR A 513 -47.60 1.17 -22.36
N LEU A 514 -47.27 2.44 -22.59
CA LEU A 514 -47.37 3.62 -21.71
C LEU A 514 -46.29 3.70 -20.61
N ASP A 515 -45.48 4.76 -20.73
CA ASP A 515 -44.31 5.19 -19.94
C ASP A 515 -42.98 4.42 -20.16
N CYS A 516 -42.11 5.06 -20.94
CA CYS A 516 -40.75 4.62 -21.25
C CYS A 516 -39.82 4.71 -20.03
N ALA A 517 -39.45 3.56 -19.45
CA ALA A 517 -38.07 3.10 -19.25
C ALA A 517 -38.05 1.87 -18.32
N ILE A 518 -37.75 0.69 -18.88
CA ILE A 518 -37.27 -0.47 -18.10
C ILE A 518 -36.06 -1.01 -18.85
N PHE A 519 -34.86 -0.83 -18.28
CA PHE A 519 -33.65 -1.50 -18.74
C PHE A 519 -33.54 -2.83 -17.99
N SER A 520 -33.59 -3.94 -18.72
CA SER A 520 -33.29 -5.27 -18.19
C SER A 520 -31.95 -5.72 -18.76
N GLU A 521 -30.99 -6.05 -17.89
CA GLU A 521 -29.75 -6.72 -18.29
C GLU A 521 -30.04 -8.20 -18.54
N HIS A 522 -29.77 -8.68 -19.75
CA HIS A 522 -29.91 -10.09 -20.11
C HIS A 522 -28.54 -10.74 -20.22
N LEU A 523 -28.44 -11.94 -19.69
CA LEU A 523 -27.24 -12.75 -19.79
C LEU A 523 -27.16 -13.44 -21.16
N CYS A 524 -26.17 -13.09 -21.97
CA CYS A 524 -25.98 -13.68 -23.29
C CYS A 524 -25.07 -14.90 -23.30
N SER A 525 -24.01 -14.93 -22.48
CA SER A 525 -23.07 -16.07 -22.36
C SER A 525 -22.03 -15.84 -21.25
N TYR A 526 -21.12 -16.79 -21.04
CA TYR A 526 -19.98 -16.64 -20.14
C TYR A 526 -18.70 -17.27 -20.71
N PHE A 527 -17.54 -16.82 -20.24
CA PHE A 527 -16.23 -17.36 -20.60
C PHE A 527 -15.40 -17.79 -19.39
N GLN A 528 -14.64 -18.86 -19.56
CA GLN A 528 -13.54 -19.28 -18.70
C GLN A 528 -12.33 -19.71 -19.57
N PRO A 529 -11.08 -19.49 -19.14
CA PRO A 529 -9.90 -20.02 -19.84
C PRO A 529 -9.94 -21.57 -19.91
N ARG A 530 -9.74 -22.16 -21.10
CA ARG A 530 -9.43 -23.60 -21.24
C ARG A 530 -7.91 -23.79 -21.22
N GLU A 531 -7.42 -24.85 -20.59
CA GLU A 531 -6.03 -25.29 -20.76
C GLU A 531 -5.80 -25.68 -22.22
N CYS A 532 -4.95 -24.93 -22.91
CA CYS A 532 -4.63 -25.13 -24.32
C CYS A 532 -3.18 -25.65 -24.39
N SER A 533 -3.00 -26.89 -24.88
CA SER A 533 -1.72 -27.63 -24.89
C SER A 533 -0.64 -27.09 -25.84
N GLN A 534 -0.81 -25.88 -26.39
CA GLN A 534 0.05 -25.32 -27.45
C GLN A 534 0.56 -23.89 -27.18
N GLY A 535 0.54 -23.41 -25.92
CA GLY A 535 1.09 -22.09 -25.59
C GLY A 535 0.34 -20.90 -26.21
N MET A 536 -0.88 -21.11 -26.69
CA MET A 536 -1.77 -20.08 -27.24
C MET A 536 -2.60 -19.44 -26.11
N SER A 537 -2.92 -18.15 -26.25
CA SER A 537 -3.88 -17.48 -25.35
C SER A 537 -5.28 -18.12 -25.46
N SER A 538 -6.05 -18.11 -24.37
CA SER A 538 -7.41 -18.70 -24.32
C SER A 538 -8.36 -18.11 -25.38
N CYS A 539 -8.24 -16.81 -25.66
CA CYS A 539 -8.97 -16.14 -26.75
C CYS A 539 -8.57 -16.65 -28.15
N GLN A 540 -7.29 -16.95 -28.39
CA GLN A 540 -6.85 -17.55 -29.66
C GLN A 540 -7.44 -18.95 -29.87
N CYS A 541 -7.60 -19.75 -28.80
CA CYS A 541 -8.19 -21.08 -28.92
C CYS A 541 -9.68 -21.01 -29.32
N ALA A 542 -10.46 -20.05 -28.79
CA ALA A 542 -11.83 -19.80 -29.23
C ALA A 542 -11.93 -19.29 -30.69
N LEU A 543 -10.96 -18.47 -31.11
CA LEU A 543 -10.87 -17.90 -32.46
C LEU A 543 -10.43 -18.91 -33.54
N SER A 544 -9.76 -20.00 -33.17
CA SER A 544 -9.37 -21.06 -34.11
C SER A 544 -10.59 -21.67 -34.83
N GLY A 545 -11.75 -21.73 -34.17
CA GLY A 545 -13.03 -22.16 -34.77
C GLY A 545 -13.67 -21.14 -35.71
N LEU A 546 -13.32 -19.85 -35.59
CA LEU A 546 -13.75 -18.80 -36.52
C LEU A 546 -12.94 -18.83 -37.82
N SER A 547 -11.64 -19.15 -37.75
CA SER A 547 -10.77 -19.29 -38.92
C SER A 547 -11.19 -20.44 -39.85
N GLN A 548 -11.85 -21.48 -39.34
CA GLN A 548 -12.35 -22.60 -40.15
C GLN A 548 -13.64 -22.29 -40.92
N LYS A 549 -14.30 -21.15 -40.64
CA LYS A 549 -15.60 -20.77 -41.25
C LYS A 549 -15.51 -19.65 -42.30
N ILE A 550 -14.30 -19.21 -42.65
CA ILE A 550 -14.08 -18.26 -43.75
C ILE A 550 -13.66 -19.06 -44.98
N PRO A 551 -14.47 -19.14 -46.06
CA PRO A 551 -14.03 -19.81 -47.27
C PRO A 551 -12.91 -18.95 -47.91
N LEU A 552 -11.72 -19.53 -48.03
CA LEU A 552 -10.65 -19.00 -48.86
C LEU A 552 -11.12 -19.04 -50.33
N GLN A 553 -11.61 -17.91 -50.85
CA GLN A 553 -11.66 -17.68 -52.28
C GLN A 553 -10.27 -17.26 -52.76
N GLY A 554 -9.57 -18.13 -53.49
CA GLY A 554 -8.48 -17.75 -54.39
C GLY A 554 -9.03 -17.34 -55.77
N PRO A 555 -8.16 -17.17 -56.78
CA PRO A 555 -7.20 -16.06 -56.89
C PRO A 555 -7.43 -15.27 -58.20
N HIS A 556 -7.31 -13.95 -58.17
CA HIS A 556 -7.08 -13.14 -59.38
C HIS A 556 -6.04 -12.06 -59.09
N GLY A 557 -4.99 -12.07 -59.90
CA GLY A 557 -3.75 -11.35 -59.64
C GLY A 557 -3.70 -9.92 -60.16
N CYS A 558 -2.61 -9.25 -59.80
CA CYS A 558 -1.87 -8.39 -60.71
C CYS A 558 -0.40 -8.34 -60.29
N VAL A 559 0.43 -8.26 -61.31
CA VAL A 559 1.89 -8.44 -61.36
C VAL A 559 2.58 -7.06 -61.27
N LEU A 560 3.91 -7.11 -61.05
CA LEU A 560 4.97 -6.11 -61.29
C LEU A 560 5.53 -5.54 -59.98
N SER A 561 6.62 -6.10 -59.43
CA SER A 561 8.04 -6.02 -59.84
C SER A 561 8.62 -4.62 -59.71
N ASP A 562 9.59 -4.45 -58.80
CA ASP A 562 10.89 -3.88 -59.18
C ASP A 562 12.01 -4.35 -58.24
N THR A 563 13.15 -4.51 -58.88
CA THR A 563 14.40 -5.19 -58.55
C THR A 563 15.36 -4.22 -57.81
N PHE A 564 16.37 -4.61 -57.00
CA PHE A 564 17.67 -5.27 -57.28
C PHE A 564 18.59 -5.09 -56.00
N PRO A 565 19.87 -5.54 -55.91
CA PRO A 565 20.41 -6.91 -55.75
C PRO A 565 21.36 -7.09 -54.52
N GLY A 566 21.71 -8.35 -54.23
CA GLY A 566 23.12 -8.71 -53.99
C GLY A 566 23.50 -9.41 -52.68
N GLY A 567 23.91 -10.68 -52.78
CA GLY A 567 24.80 -11.33 -51.79
C GLY A 567 24.49 -12.81 -51.51
N PRO A 568 25.34 -13.77 -51.90
CA PRO A 568 25.10 -15.20 -51.69
C PRO A 568 25.66 -15.68 -50.34
N GLY A 569 24.86 -16.40 -49.55
CA GLY A 569 25.27 -16.83 -48.21
C GLY A 569 24.55 -18.07 -47.70
N LYS A 570 24.96 -19.22 -48.22
CA LYS A 570 24.89 -20.59 -47.63
C LYS A 570 23.79 -20.91 -46.61
N VAL A 571 22.89 -21.76 -47.07
CA VAL A 571 22.07 -22.72 -46.31
C VAL A 571 22.88 -23.43 -45.22
N LYS A 572 22.40 -23.35 -43.97
CA LYS A 572 22.60 -24.39 -42.96
C LYS A 572 21.26 -24.71 -42.29
N LYS A 573 20.73 -25.89 -42.64
CA LYS A 573 19.77 -26.66 -41.85
C LYS A 573 20.33 -26.85 -40.44
N ALA A 574 19.55 -26.52 -39.43
CA ALA A 574 19.70 -27.08 -38.10
C ALA A 574 18.30 -27.47 -37.60
N GLU A 575 17.96 -28.74 -37.81
CA GLU A 575 16.95 -29.42 -37.01
C GLU A 575 17.39 -29.41 -35.54
N LYS A 576 16.54 -28.90 -34.64
CA LYS A 576 16.56 -29.34 -33.25
C LYS A 576 15.15 -29.57 -32.76
N ARG A 577 14.90 -30.86 -32.52
CA ARG A 577 13.86 -31.43 -31.67
C ARG A 577 13.97 -30.87 -30.25
N TYR A 578 12.83 -30.54 -29.65
CA TYR A 578 12.53 -30.60 -28.21
C TYR A 578 11.07 -31.10 -28.16
N VAL A 579 10.75 -32.35 -27.81
CA VAL A 579 10.77 -33.00 -26.48
C VAL A 579 10.21 -32.07 -25.42
N GLY A 580 8.98 -32.39 -25.01
CA GLY A 580 8.11 -31.54 -24.23
C GLY A 580 8.46 -31.42 -22.75
N LEU A 581 7.78 -30.46 -22.15
CA LEU A 581 7.20 -30.49 -20.82
C LEU A 581 5.80 -29.88 -20.95
#